data_AF-A0A957N5A1-F1
#
_entry.id   AF-A0A957N5A1-F1
#
_cell.length_a   1.000
_cell.length_b   1.000
_cell.length_c   1.000
_cell.angle_alpha   90.00
_cell.angle_beta   90.00
_cell.angle_gamma   90.00
#
_symmetry.space_group_name_H-M   'P 1'
#
loop_
_entity.id
_entity.type
_entity.pdbx_description
1 polymer ?
#
loop_
_entity_poly.entity_id
_entity_poly.type
_entity_poly.pdbx_seq_one_letter_code
_entity_poly.pdbx_strand_id
1 'polypeptide(L)'
;LSALYREGITFSNPPGVTFEYSNMAYIVLGRIITNVAKMPALDYITDKILHPLGMDATVWNAADVPAEHLAVGHRWEDEAWRAEEFLPSGGDVAAFAGLFTNLPDLARWVALFQSAWPPRDEADDGILPRASLREMQQVQTMHAPRVETPTIGRVGAVEAGGYGFGLSIRHNGRWVDVGHGGGLPGFGSHMRWAPDYGLGVIALANVTYANVHAACREALDLLIARGGLAPRHVQPAPALAQARDGVNRLLAAWDDALADTLFADNFFLDTDRARWQREFAELRTRHGRLEPDGALAPENWLRGRWRMRGERGWCWVWISMAPTVPPRVQALDIESVLPPSPAMQAAVNGLAALCTHPTLRELDRLRATDSDRAALWEQVRLANVLCGACTVGDVLGGDGDCTARVRVHGEKGRGEDALRIDARGKIVTAHLGLA
;
A
#
# COMPACT_ATOMS: atom_id res chain seq x y z
N LEU A 1 -37.74 -13.76 -12.40
CA LEU A 1 -37.31 -12.83 -11.33
C LEU A 1 -38.49 -12.09 -10.68
N SER A 2 -39.32 -11.34 -11.41
CA SER A 2 -40.40 -10.54 -10.81
C SER A 2 -41.52 -11.35 -10.12
N ALA A 3 -41.77 -12.59 -10.52
CA ALA A 3 -42.68 -13.50 -9.82
C ALA A 3 -42.08 -13.94 -8.47
N LEU A 4 -40.84 -14.44 -8.48
CA LEU A 4 -40.08 -14.83 -7.29
C LEU A 4 -40.05 -13.73 -6.22
N TYR A 5 -39.78 -12.48 -6.61
CA TYR A 5 -39.77 -11.36 -5.66
C TYR A 5 -41.17 -10.97 -5.12
N ARG A 6 -42.24 -11.22 -5.89
CA ARG A 6 -43.62 -10.98 -5.43
C ARG A 6 -44.10 -12.05 -4.45
N GLU A 7 -43.67 -13.29 -4.65
CA GLU A 7 -43.94 -14.42 -3.76
C GLU A 7 -43.17 -14.32 -2.43
N GLY A 8 -42.08 -13.54 -2.43
CA GLY A 8 -41.20 -13.35 -1.29
C GLY A 8 -39.95 -14.21 -1.42
N ILE A 9 -38.81 -13.65 -1.02
CA ILE A 9 -37.52 -14.36 -0.99
C ILE A 9 -37.12 -14.64 0.46
N THR A 10 -36.51 -15.80 0.68
CA THR A 10 -35.93 -16.17 1.97
C THR A 10 -34.49 -15.69 2.02
N PHE A 11 -34.10 -15.10 3.14
CA PHE A 11 -32.72 -14.69 3.38
C PHE A 11 -32.02 -15.70 4.31
N SER A 12 -30.76 -16.05 4.03
CA SER A 12 -29.93 -16.83 4.96
C SER A 12 -29.70 -16.11 6.28
N ASN A 13 -29.66 -14.76 6.24
CA ASN A 13 -29.44 -13.87 7.38
C ASN A 13 -30.21 -12.56 7.20
N PRO A 14 -30.52 -11.81 8.29
CA PRO A 14 -30.98 -10.43 8.18
C PRO A 14 -30.00 -9.59 7.34
N PRO A 15 -30.49 -8.70 6.45
CA PRO A 15 -29.61 -7.88 5.62
C PRO A 15 -28.59 -7.07 6.43
N GLY A 16 -27.33 -7.06 5.99
CA GLY A 16 -26.25 -6.24 6.56
C GLY A 16 -25.49 -6.86 7.74
N VAL A 17 -25.82 -8.06 8.19
CA VAL A 17 -25.16 -8.68 9.37
C VAL A 17 -23.91 -9.50 9.04
N THR A 18 -23.84 -10.09 7.84
CA THR A 18 -22.72 -10.92 7.41
C THR A 18 -22.57 -10.88 5.89
N PHE A 19 -21.35 -11.14 5.40
CA PHE A 19 -21.09 -11.33 3.99
C PHE A 19 -21.51 -12.75 3.55
N GLU A 20 -22.33 -12.83 2.52
CA GLU A 20 -22.57 -14.05 1.74
C GLU A 20 -22.56 -13.73 0.26
N TYR A 21 -21.75 -14.46 -0.50
CA TYR A 21 -21.70 -14.31 -1.95
C TYR A 21 -23.01 -14.80 -2.58
N SER A 22 -23.63 -14.00 -3.45
CA SER A 22 -24.92 -14.32 -4.06
C SER A 22 -24.96 -13.94 -5.54
N ASN A 23 -24.94 -14.94 -6.41
CA ASN A 23 -25.17 -14.75 -7.85
C ASN A 23 -26.56 -14.14 -8.12
N MET A 24 -27.57 -14.49 -7.31
CA MET A 24 -28.91 -13.91 -7.45
C MET A 24 -28.91 -12.41 -7.18
N ALA A 25 -28.06 -11.91 -6.27
CA ALA A 25 -27.92 -10.47 -6.05
C ALA A 25 -27.40 -9.74 -7.29
N TYR A 26 -26.47 -10.34 -8.06
CA TYR A 26 -26.00 -9.77 -9.33
C TYR A 26 -27.06 -9.78 -10.44
N ILE A 27 -27.91 -10.81 -10.49
CA ILE A 27 -29.10 -10.84 -11.38
C ILE A 27 -30.02 -9.64 -11.06
N VAL A 28 -30.20 -9.33 -9.77
CA VAL A 28 -31.02 -8.19 -9.33
C VAL A 28 -30.38 -6.87 -9.72
N LEU A 29 -29.06 -6.74 -9.61
CA LEU A 29 -28.33 -5.56 -10.11
C LEU A 29 -28.55 -5.34 -11.61
N GLY A 30 -28.51 -6.41 -12.43
CA GLY A 30 -28.89 -6.33 -13.84
C GLY A 30 -30.31 -5.80 -14.06
N ARG A 31 -31.28 -6.25 -13.24
CA ARG A 31 -32.65 -5.71 -13.30
C ARG A 31 -32.72 -4.23 -12.87
N ILE A 32 -31.94 -3.82 -11.88
CA ILE A 32 -31.86 -2.41 -11.44
C ILE A 32 -31.31 -1.54 -12.57
N ILE A 33 -30.21 -1.95 -13.22
CA ILE A 33 -29.66 -1.27 -14.40
C ILE A 33 -30.75 -1.12 -15.46
N THR A 34 -31.45 -2.22 -15.79
CA THR A 34 -32.53 -2.18 -16.79
C THR A 34 -33.61 -1.16 -16.46
N ASN A 35 -34.05 -1.14 -15.20
CA ASN A 35 -35.12 -0.27 -14.76
C ASN A 35 -34.72 1.21 -14.69
N VAL A 36 -33.47 1.50 -14.34
CA VAL A 36 -32.95 2.88 -14.22
C VAL A 36 -32.57 3.43 -15.59
N ALA A 37 -31.81 2.66 -16.39
CA ALA A 37 -31.36 3.07 -17.71
C ALA A 37 -32.48 3.06 -18.76
N LYS A 38 -33.61 2.39 -18.49
CA LYS A 38 -34.71 2.16 -19.45
C LYS A 38 -34.23 1.47 -20.74
N MET A 39 -33.21 0.63 -20.61
CA MET A 39 -32.53 -0.12 -21.67
C MET A 39 -32.16 -1.50 -21.10
N PRO A 40 -32.17 -2.59 -21.89
CA PRO A 40 -31.70 -3.89 -21.40
C PRO A 40 -30.30 -3.78 -20.81
N ALA A 41 -30.07 -4.36 -19.62
CA ALA A 41 -28.80 -4.20 -18.92
C ALA A 41 -27.58 -4.68 -19.71
N LEU A 42 -27.72 -5.75 -20.48
CA LEU A 42 -26.64 -6.29 -21.31
C LEU A 42 -26.23 -5.26 -22.39
N ASP A 43 -27.21 -4.68 -23.07
CA ASP A 43 -27.01 -3.61 -24.07
C ASP A 43 -26.38 -2.37 -23.43
N TYR A 44 -26.88 -1.96 -22.25
CA TYR A 44 -26.33 -0.83 -21.52
C TYR A 44 -24.85 -1.05 -21.16
N ILE A 45 -24.50 -2.23 -20.64
CA ILE A 45 -23.12 -2.57 -20.30
C ILE A 45 -22.25 -2.60 -21.56
N THR A 46 -22.72 -3.22 -22.64
CA THR A 46 -22.01 -3.26 -23.92
C THR A 46 -21.74 -1.84 -24.46
N ASP A 47 -22.77 -1.00 -24.54
CA ASP A 47 -22.67 0.33 -25.16
C ASP A 47 -21.98 1.39 -24.29
N LYS A 48 -22.13 1.30 -22.96
CA LYS A 48 -21.62 2.33 -22.04
C LYS A 48 -20.31 1.96 -21.37
N ILE A 49 -19.92 0.68 -21.41
CA ILE A 49 -18.75 0.18 -20.69
C ILE A 49 -17.81 -0.57 -21.65
N LEU A 50 -18.28 -1.62 -22.32
CA LEU A 50 -17.40 -2.50 -23.10
C LEU A 50 -16.87 -1.82 -24.37
N HIS A 51 -17.75 -1.26 -25.22
CA HIS A 51 -17.34 -0.56 -26.44
C HIS A 51 -16.47 0.67 -26.14
N PRO A 52 -16.81 1.58 -25.20
CA PRO A 52 -15.94 2.71 -24.88
C PRO A 52 -14.57 2.31 -24.33
N LEU A 53 -14.46 1.13 -23.73
CA LEU A 53 -13.18 0.57 -23.25
C LEU A 53 -12.42 -0.20 -24.34
N GLY A 54 -13.00 -0.38 -25.53
CA GLY A 54 -12.42 -1.16 -26.63
C GLY A 54 -12.34 -2.66 -26.35
N MET A 55 -13.34 -3.20 -25.64
CA MET A 55 -13.49 -4.63 -25.36
C MET A 55 -14.37 -5.31 -26.42
N ASP A 56 -13.97 -5.21 -27.69
CA ASP A 56 -14.81 -5.56 -28.85
C ASP A 56 -15.01 -7.08 -29.04
N ALA A 57 -14.19 -7.91 -28.41
CA ALA A 57 -14.33 -9.37 -28.43
C ALA A 57 -15.15 -9.90 -27.25
N THR A 58 -15.63 -9.00 -26.39
CA THR A 58 -16.38 -9.35 -25.18
C THR A 58 -17.87 -9.32 -25.45
N VAL A 59 -18.50 -10.50 -25.43
CA VAL A 59 -19.89 -10.73 -25.86
C VAL A 59 -20.66 -11.54 -24.83
N TRP A 60 -21.99 -11.59 -25.00
CA TRP A 60 -22.88 -12.24 -24.03
C TRP A 60 -23.25 -13.68 -24.39
N ASN A 61 -23.06 -14.13 -25.63
CA ASN A 61 -23.40 -15.51 -26.03
C ASN A 61 -22.25 -16.19 -26.76
N ALA A 62 -22.12 -17.50 -26.57
CA ALA A 62 -21.14 -18.32 -27.30
C ALA A 62 -21.32 -18.22 -28.82
N ALA A 63 -22.57 -18.08 -29.29
CA ALA A 63 -22.90 -17.93 -30.72
C ALA A 63 -22.37 -16.62 -31.33
N ASP A 64 -22.08 -15.61 -30.49
CA ASP A 64 -21.54 -14.33 -30.93
C ASP A 64 -20.00 -14.34 -30.97
N VAL A 65 -19.37 -15.42 -30.50
CA VAL A 65 -17.91 -15.61 -30.56
C VAL A 65 -17.54 -16.27 -31.90
N PRO A 66 -16.56 -15.75 -32.65
CA PRO A 66 -16.03 -16.44 -33.83
C PRO A 66 -15.61 -17.88 -33.50
N ALA A 67 -16.05 -18.85 -34.29
CA ALA A 67 -15.92 -20.27 -33.97
C ALA A 67 -14.46 -20.70 -33.76
N GLU A 68 -13.52 -20.08 -34.49
CA GLU A 68 -12.07 -20.30 -34.39
C GLU A 68 -11.45 -19.76 -33.09
N HIS A 69 -12.14 -18.87 -32.37
CA HIS A 69 -11.70 -18.27 -31.11
C HIS A 69 -12.42 -18.84 -29.89
N LEU A 70 -13.50 -19.61 -30.09
CA LEU A 70 -14.30 -20.16 -29.01
C LEU A 70 -13.62 -21.39 -28.38
N ALA A 71 -13.21 -21.27 -27.12
CA ALA A 71 -12.64 -22.38 -26.37
C ALA A 71 -13.73 -23.38 -25.95
N VAL A 72 -13.52 -24.67 -26.22
CA VAL A 72 -14.39 -25.75 -25.73
C VAL A 72 -14.10 -25.96 -24.24
N GLY A 73 -15.14 -25.94 -23.41
CA GLY A 73 -15.06 -26.23 -21.98
C GLY A 73 -14.94 -27.72 -21.73
N HIS A 74 -14.20 -28.11 -20.69
CA HIS A 74 -13.99 -29.51 -20.34
C HIS A 74 -14.28 -29.79 -18.86
N ARG A 75 -14.57 -31.05 -18.56
CA ARG A 75 -14.55 -31.60 -17.20
C ARG A 75 -13.71 -32.86 -17.16
N TRP A 76 -13.05 -33.10 -16.04
CA TRP A 76 -12.41 -34.38 -15.75
C TRP A 76 -13.40 -35.23 -14.96
N GLU A 77 -13.83 -36.34 -15.55
CA GLU A 77 -14.81 -37.25 -14.96
C GLU A 77 -14.53 -38.68 -15.43
N ASP A 78 -14.63 -39.65 -14.52
CA ASP A 78 -14.37 -41.07 -14.81
C ASP A 78 -13.01 -41.32 -15.50
N GLU A 79 -11.95 -40.66 -14.99
CA GLU A 79 -10.59 -40.73 -15.54
C GLU A 79 -10.45 -40.29 -17.01
N ALA A 80 -11.41 -39.50 -17.52
CA ALA A 80 -11.42 -39.02 -18.88
C ALA A 80 -11.81 -37.53 -18.97
N TRP A 81 -11.31 -36.86 -20.02
CA TRP A 81 -11.78 -35.53 -20.39
C TRP A 81 -13.10 -35.64 -21.15
N ARG A 82 -14.10 -34.87 -20.72
CA ARG A 82 -15.38 -34.73 -21.41
C ARG A 82 -15.62 -33.27 -21.74
N ALA A 83 -16.13 -32.99 -22.94
CA ALA A 83 -16.57 -31.65 -23.31
C ALA A 83 -17.82 -31.27 -22.51
N GLU A 84 -17.90 -30.00 -22.12
CA GLU A 84 -19.05 -29.41 -21.42
C GLU A 84 -19.82 -28.49 -22.37
N GLU A 85 -21.15 -28.51 -22.26
CA GLU A 85 -22.00 -27.57 -23.00
C GLU A 85 -21.91 -26.18 -22.37
N PHE A 86 -22.01 -25.14 -23.22
CA PHE A 86 -22.11 -23.78 -22.72
C PHE A 86 -23.44 -23.58 -21.98
N LEU A 87 -23.38 -22.89 -20.84
CA LEU A 87 -24.60 -22.47 -20.17
C LEU A 87 -25.41 -21.52 -21.07
N PRO A 88 -26.74 -21.62 -21.06
CA PRO A 88 -27.58 -20.65 -21.74
C PRO A 88 -27.29 -19.23 -21.23
N SER A 89 -27.04 -18.32 -22.16
CA SER A 89 -26.81 -16.92 -21.89
C SER A 89 -27.99 -16.06 -22.37
N GLY A 90 -28.16 -14.89 -21.75
CA GLY A 90 -29.19 -13.90 -22.06
C GLY A 90 -30.03 -13.45 -20.86
N GLY A 91 -30.73 -12.31 -21.03
CA GLY A 91 -31.60 -11.71 -20.02
C GLY A 91 -30.88 -11.35 -18.71
N ASP A 92 -31.64 -11.21 -17.61
CA ASP A 92 -31.07 -10.84 -16.30
C ASP A 92 -30.05 -11.87 -15.78
N VAL A 93 -30.14 -13.14 -16.23
CA VAL A 93 -29.29 -14.25 -15.77
C VAL A 93 -27.86 -14.10 -16.29
N ALA A 94 -27.67 -13.51 -17.47
CA ALA A 94 -26.32 -13.23 -17.98
C ALA A 94 -25.54 -12.22 -17.12
N ALA A 95 -26.23 -11.38 -16.32
CA ALA A 95 -25.57 -10.36 -15.52
C ALA A 95 -24.63 -10.91 -14.43
N PHE A 96 -24.80 -12.17 -13.98
CA PHE A 96 -23.91 -12.76 -12.96
C PHE A 96 -22.74 -13.58 -13.53
N ALA A 97 -22.87 -14.15 -14.74
CA ALA A 97 -21.83 -15.05 -15.31
C ALA A 97 -21.92 -15.27 -16.85
N GLY A 98 -22.51 -14.36 -17.61
CA GLY A 98 -22.77 -14.56 -19.05
C GLY A 98 -21.69 -14.06 -20.01
N LEU A 99 -20.61 -13.43 -19.53
CA LEU A 99 -19.61 -12.82 -20.42
C LEU A 99 -18.63 -13.85 -20.99
N PHE A 100 -18.49 -13.84 -22.31
CA PHE A 100 -17.40 -14.44 -23.05
C PHE A 100 -16.39 -13.34 -23.37
N THR A 101 -15.10 -13.56 -23.12
CA THR A 101 -14.05 -12.55 -23.30
C THR A 101 -12.72 -13.21 -23.62
N ASN A 102 -11.71 -12.40 -23.92
CA ASN A 102 -10.34 -12.83 -24.16
C ASN A 102 -9.35 -12.09 -23.25
N LEU A 103 -8.07 -12.49 -23.31
CA LEU A 103 -7.01 -11.88 -22.50
C LEU A 103 -6.80 -10.39 -22.80
N PRO A 104 -6.69 -9.92 -24.07
CA PRO A 104 -6.56 -8.50 -24.38
C PRO A 104 -7.67 -7.62 -23.80
N ASP A 105 -8.93 -8.02 -23.92
CA ASP A 105 -10.06 -7.25 -23.41
C ASP A 105 -10.08 -7.22 -21.88
N LEU A 106 -9.87 -8.38 -21.24
CA LEU A 106 -9.82 -8.44 -19.78
C LEU A 106 -8.60 -7.67 -19.23
N ALA A 107 -7.52 -7.54 -19.99
CA ALA A 107 -6.40 -6.66 -19.65
C ALA A 107 -6.79 -5.17 -19.68
N ARG A 108 -7.64 -4.74 -20.63
CA ARG A 108 -8.20 -3.37 -20.65
C ARG A 108 -9.10 -3.13 -19.44
N TRP A 109 -9.91 -4.11 -19.07
CA TRP A 109 -10.75 -4.07 -17.86
C TRP A 109 -9.90 -3.90 -16.58
N VAL A 110 -8.85 -4.70 -16.41
CA VAL A 110 -7.92 -4.53 -15.28
C VAL A 110 -7.19 -3.19 -15.35
N ALA A 111 -6.77 -2.75 -16.54
CA ALA A 111 -6.10 -1.46 -16.74
C ALA A 111 -6.99 -0.28 -16.35
N LEU A 112 -8.30 -0.36 -16.58
CA LEU A 112 -9.26 0.65 -16.12
C LEU A 112 -9.18 0.84 -14.59
N PHE A 113 -9.30 -0.24 -13.81
CA PHE A 113 -9.19 -0.15 -12.35
C PHE A 113 -7.83 0.37 -11.90
N GLN A 114 -6.76 -0.05 -12.58
CA GLN A 114 -5.41 0.41 -12.28
C GLN A 114 -5.15 1.87 -12.63
N SER A 115 -5.89 2.45 -13.59
CA SER A 115 -5.77 3.85 -14.02
C SER A 115 -6.21 4.85 -12.93
N ALA A 116 -6.99 4.38 -11.95
CA ALA A 116 -7.44 5.16 -10.80
C ALA A 116 -6.30 5.48 -9.81
N TRP A 117 -5.10 4.94 -10.06
CA TRP A 117 -3.91 5.01 -9.23
C TRP A 117 -2.66 5.42 -10.06
N PRO A 118 -1.71 6.20 -9.49
CA PRO A 118 -1.81 6.84 -8.18
C PRO A 118 -2.93 7.90 -8.17
N PRO A 119 -3.50 8.23 -6.99
CA PRO A 119 -4.58 9.20 -6.89
C PRO A 119 -4.12 10.58 -7.36
N ARG A 120 -4.95 11.23 -8.17
CA ARG A 120 -4.71 12.57 -8.70
C ARG A 120 -6.03 13.32 -8.97
N ASP A 121 -5.95 14.65 -9.11
CA ASP A 121 -7.12 15.56 -9.19
C ASP A 121 -7.37 16.14 -10.59
N GLU A 122 -6.61 15.70 -11.59
CA GLU A 122 -6.85 16.05 -12.99
C GLU A 122 -8.31 15.75 -13.39
N ALA A 123 -8.83 16.36 -14.45
CA ALA A 123 -10.17 16.02 -14.93
C ALA A 123 -10.29 14.51 -15.22
N ASP A 124 -11.41 13.91 -14.80
CA ASP A 124 -11.77 12.53 -15.12
C ASP A 124 -12.55 12.52 -16.45
N ASP A 125 -11.99 11.92 -17.50
CA ASP A 125 -12.60 11.75 -18.83
C ASP A 125 -12.96 10.28 -19.14
N GLY A 126 -12.72 9.37 -18.20
CA GLY A 126 -13.00 7.94 -18.33
C GLY A 126 -14.47 7.55 -18.14
N ILE A 127 -14.76 6.26 -18.36
CA ILE A 127 -16.13 5.70 -18.27
C ILE A 127 -16.74 5.80 -16.86
N LEU A 128 -15.90 5.85 -15.82
CA LEU A 128 -16.28 6.13 -14.43
C LEU A 128 -15.26 7.09 -13.82
N PRO A 129 -15.68 7.95 -12.86
CA PRO A 129 -14.75 8.73 -12.06
C PRO A 129 -13.72 7.82 -11.38
N ARG A 130 -12.47 8.27 -11.30
CA ARG A 130 -11.40 7.50 -10.62
C ARG A 130 -11.74 7.26 -9.16
N ALA A 131 -12.47 8.18 -8.51
CA ALA A 131 -12.96 7.99 -7.16
C ALA A 131 -13.88 6.76 -7.03
N SER A 132 -14.82 6.58 -7.95
CA SER A 132 -15.71 5.41 -7.97
C SER A 132 -14.94 4.12 -8.28
N LEU A 133 -13.98 4.16 -9.20
CA LEU A 133 -13.10 3.01 -9.45
C LEU A 133 -12.30 2.62 -8.20
N ARG A 134 -11.85 3.58 -7.39
CA ARG A 134 -11.20 3.30 -6.10
C ARG A 134 -12.18 2.77 -5.07
N GLU A 135 -13.40 3.30 -5.00
CA GLU A 135 -14.45 2.84 -4.08
C GLU A 135 -14.79 1.35 -4.30
N MET A 136 -14.88 0.92 -5.56
CA MET A 136 -15.09 -0.50 -5.90
C MET A 136 -13.98 -1.41 -5.37
N GLN A 137 -12.77 -0.86 -5.21
CA GLN A 137 -11.55 -1.52 -4.72
C GLN A 137 -11.37 -1.41 -3.20
N GLN A 138 -12.36 -0.89 -2.46
CA GLN A 138 -12.35 -0.79 -1.00
C GLN A 138 -13.22 -1.87 -0.35
N VAL A 139 -12.85 -2.29 0.87
CA VAL A 139 -13.64 -3.23 1.66
C VAL A 139 -14.94 -2.56 2.10
N GLN A 140 -16.06 -2.99 1.51
CA GLN A 140 -17.41 -2.58 1.91
C GLN A 140 -17.99 -3.53 2.96
N THR A 141 -17.57 -4.79 2.94
CA THR A 141 -17.89 -5.77 3.99
C THR A 141 -16.66 -6.61 4.30
N MET A 142 -16.25 -6.60 5.57
CA MET A 142 -15.05 -7.29 6.03
C MET A 142 -15.29 -8.80 6.16
N HIS A 143 -14.33 -9.61 5.71
CA HIS A 143 -14.27 -11.02 6.05
C HIS A 143 -13.58 -11.20 7.40
N ALA A 144 -13.92 -12.26 8.14
CA ALA A 144 -13.15 -12.64 9.32
C ALA A 144 -11.67 -12.80 8.96
N PRO A 145 -10.74 -12.14 9.68
CA PRO A 145 -9.30 -12.28 9.43
C PRO A 145 -8.89 -13.75 9.51
N ARG A 146 -7.99 -14.16 8.61
CA ARG A 146 -7.45 -15.53 8.56
C ARG A 146 -5.99 -15.52 8.93
N VAL A 147 -5.57 -16.48 9.74
CA VAL A 147 -4.16 -16.73 10.03
C VAL A 147 -3.78 -18.02 9.35
N GLU A 148 -2.92 -17.95 8.34
CA GLU A 148 -2.31 -19.14 7.74
C GLU A 148 -0.98 -19.41 8.44
N THR A 149 -0.87 -20.58 9.11
CA THR A 149 0.40 -21.10 9.65
C THR A 149 0.90 -22.21 8.73
N PRO A 150 1.69 -21.89 7.68
CA PRO A 150 2.07 -22.88 6.68
C PRO A 150 2.95 -24.01 7.23
N THR A 151 3.59 -23.83 8.39
CA THR A 151 4.36 -24.86 9.10
C THR A 151 4.55 -24.47 10.58
N ILE A 152 4.64 -25.45 11.49
CA ILE A 152 5.02 -25.21 12.90
C ILE A 152 6.38 -24.49 12.94
N GLY A 153 6.47 -23.37 13.68
CA GLY A 153 7.70 -22.61 13.88
C GLY A 153 7.96 -21.45 12.90
N ARG A 154 7.05 -21.17 11.96
CA ARG A 154 7.06 -19.91 11.18
C ARG A 154 6.02 -18.93 11.73
N VAL A 155 6.33 -17.63 11.64
CA VAL A 155 5.36 -16.57 11.92
C VAL A 155 4.18 -16.75 10.96
N GLY A 156 2.96 -16.85 11.51
CA GLY A 156 1.76 -16.98 10.70
C GLY A 156 1.55 -15.75 9.83
N ALA A 157 1.13 -15.94 8.59
CA ALA A 157 0.72 -14.85 7.72
C ALA A 157 -0.72 -14.47 8.09
N VAL A 158 -0.92 -13.23 8.55
CA VAL A 158 -2.27 -12.70 8.75
C VAL A 158 -2.75 -12.15 7.42
N GLU A 159 -3.86 -12.70 6.94
CA GLU A 159 -4.60 -12.18 5.82
C GLU A 159 -5.87 -11.50 6.33
N ALA A 160 -6.00 -10.20 6.05
CA ALA A 160 -7.20 -9.42 6.29
C ALA A 160 -7.78 -8.99 4.95
N GLY A 161 -9.07 -8.66 4.91
CA GLY A 161 -9.70 -8.26 3.66
C GLY A 161 -11.21 -8.34 3.71
N GLY A 162 -11.82 -8.30 2.54
CA GLY A 162 -13.26 -8.34 2.41
C GLY A 162 -13.72 -8.20 0.97
N TYR A 163 -14.99 -7.86 0.83
CA TYR A 163 -15.63 -7.69 -0.46
C TYR A 163 -15.98 -6.21 -0.69
N GLY A 164 -15.66 -5.72 -1.88
CA GLY A 164 -16.02 -4.41 -2.40
C GLY A 164 -17.19 -4.50 -3.36
N PHE A 165 -17.21 -3.68 -4.41
CA PHE A 165 -18.23 -3.79 -5.46
C PHE A 165 -17.71 -4.64 -6.61
N GLY A 166 -18.10 -5.92 -6.65
CA GLY A 166 -17.65 -6.85 -7.69
C GLY A 166 -16.25 -7.42 -7.48
N LEU A 167 -15.58 -7.09 -6.37
CA LEU A 167 -14.16 -7.34 -6.17
C LEU A 167 -13.88 -7.84 -4.75
N SER A 168 -12.97 -8.79 -4.63
CA SER A 168 -12.36 -9.20 -3.37
C SER A 168 -11.08 -8.39 -3.14
N ILE A 169 -10.91 -7.87 -1.92
CA ILE A 169 -9.74 -7.11 -1.49
C ILE A 169 -9.00 -7.94 -0.44
N ARG A 170 -7.68 -8.04 -0.59
CA ARG A 170 -6.81 -8.82 0.29
C ARG A 170 -5.62 -7.99 0.75
N HIS A 171 -5.36 -8.00 2.04
CA HIS A 171 -4.20 -7.41 2.71
C HIS A 171 -3.39 -8.56 3.29
N ASN A 172 -2.21 -8.84 2.72
CA ASN A 172 -1.34 -9.95 3.14
C ASN A 172 -0.24 -9.51 4.13
N GLY A 173 -0.40 -8.33 4.74
CA GLY A 173 0.59 -7.70 5.62
C GLY A 173 1.76 -7.01 4.89
N ARG A 174 1.92 -7.17 3.57
CA ARG A 174 2.97 -6.54 2.77
C ARG A 174 2.44 -5.59 1.71
N TRP A 175 1.33 -5.96 1.07
CA TRP A 175 0.64 -5.13 0.08
C TRP A 175 -0.86 -5.47 0.05
N VAL A 176 -1.59 -4.64 -0.68
CA VAL A 176 -2.99 -4.87 -1.02
C VAL A 176 -3.08 -5.40 -2.45
N ASP A 177 -3.90 -6.44 -2.63
CA ASP A 177 -4.33 -6.87 -3.96
C ASP A 177 -5.85 -6.96 -4.05
N VAL A 178 -6.35 -6.74 -5.27
CA VAL A 178 -7.77 -6.67 -5.60
C VAL A 178 -8.03 -7.58 -6.78
N GLY A 179 -9.14 -8.31 -6.78
CA GLY A 179 -9.45 -9.19 -7.90
C GLY A 179 -10.78 -9.91 -7.76
N HIS A 180 -11.09 -10.78 -8.71
CA HIS A 180 -12.26 -11.65 -8.63
C HIS A 180 -12.01 -12.96 -9.38
N GLY A 181 -12.58 -14.05 -8.88
CA GLY A 181 -12.59 -15.35 -9.55
C GLY A 181 -13.88 -15.59 -10.33
N GLY A 182 -13.80 -16.42 -11.35
CA GLY A 182 -14.96 -16.96 -12.06
C GLY A 182 -14.86 -18.47 -12.13
N GLY A 183 -16.00 -19.14 -11.96
CA GLY A 183 -16.08 -20.60 -12.03
C GLY A 183 -17.43 -21.00 -12.58
N LEU A 184 -17.40 -21.72 -13.70
CA LEU A 184 -18.58 -22.30 -14.34
C LEU A 184 -18.24 -23.74 -14.76
N PRO A 185 -19.26 -24.59 -15.00
CA PRO A 185 -19.05 -25.81 -15.77
C PRO A 185 -18.23 -25.51 -17.04
N GLY A 186 -17.19 -26.29 -17.28
CA GLY A 186 -16.25 -26.12 -18.39
C GLY A 186 -15.15 -25.08 -18.20
N PHE A 187 -15.20 -24.18 -17.20
CA PHE A 187 -14.29 -23.02 -17.15
C PHE A 187 -13.87 -22.58 -15.74
N GLY A 188 -12.68 -22.00 -15.64
CA GLY A 188 -12.18 -21.27 -14.48
C GLY A 188 -11.41 -20.03 -14.91
N SER A 189 -11.64 -18.92 -14.21
CA SER A 189 -10.97 -17.65 -14.50
C SER A 189 -10.57 -16.91 -13.23
N HIS A 190 -9.54 -16.09 -13.35
CA HIS A 190 -9.18 -15.16 -12.29
C HIS A 190 -8.51 -13.91 -12.87
N MET A 191 -8.88 -12.76 -12.32
CA MET A 191 -8.18 -11.50 -12.52
C MET A 191 -7.81 -10.93 -11.15
N ARG A 192 -6.59 -10.44 -11.02
CA ARG A 192 -6.11 -9.82 -9.78
C ARG A 192 -5.03 -8.78 -10.09
N TRP A 193 -4.94 -7.73 -9.29
CA TRP A 193 -3.93 -6.69 -9.44
C TRP A 193 -3.51 -6.09 -8.11
N ALA A 194 -2.33 -5.49 -8.06
CA ALA A 194 -1.82 -4.73 -6.93
C ALA A 194 -1.79 -3.24 -7.31
N PRO A 195 -2.76 -2.42 -6.86
CA PRO A 195 -2.89 -1.02 -7.24
C PRO A 195 -1.61 -0.20 -7.01
N ASP A 196 -0.94 -0.46 -5.90
CA ASP A 196 0.30 0.21 -5.50
C ASP A 196 1.47 -0.12 -6.43
N TYR A 197 1.44 -1.23 -7.16
CA TYR A 197 2.53 -1.66 -8.04
C TYR A 197 2.21 -1.50 -9.52
N GLY A 198 0.96 -1.19 -9.87
CA GLY A 198 0.55 -1.12 -11.27
C GLY A 198 0.63 -2.45 -12.02
N LEU A 199 0.54 -3.55 -11.30
CA LEU A 199 0.71 -4.91 -11.81
C LEU A 199 -0.61 -5.69 -11.73
N GLY A 200 -1.00 -6.31 -12.85
CA GLY A 200 -2.13 -7.22 -12.93
C GLY A 200 -1.74 -8.60 -13.45
N VAL A 201 -2.41 -9.63 -12.97
CA VAL A 201 -2.29 -11.02 -13.43
C VAL A 201 -3.69 -11.53 -13.75
N ILE A 202 -3.82 -12.15 -14.92
CA ILE A 202 -5.06 -12.71 -15.43
C ILE A 202 -4.77 -14.14 -15.88
N ALA A 203 -5.65 -15.09 -15.53
CA ALA A 203 -5.60 -16.44 -16.04
C ALA A 203 -7.00 -16.93 -16.41
N LEU A 204 -7.10 -17.60 -17.55
CA LEU A 204 -8.29 -18.24 -18.07
C LEU A 204 -7.97 -19.71 -18.35
N ALA A 205 -8.87 -20.61 -17.97
CA ALA A 205 -8.75 -22.04 -18.19
C ALA A 205 -10.10 -22.63 -18.61
N ASN A 206 -10.06 -23.58 -19.53
CA ASN A 206 -11.23 -24.27 -20.10
C ASN A 206 -11.46 -25.64 -19.44
N VAL A 207 -11.28 -25.69 -18.12
CA VAL A 207 -11.65 -26.84 -17.29
C VAL A 207 -12.59 -26.37 -16.17
N THR A 208 -13.63 -27.16 -15.91
CA THR A 208 -14.62 -26.97 -14.87
C THR A 208 -13.97 -26.60 -13.54
N TYR A 209 -14.25 -25.39 -13.05
CA TYR A 209 -13.72 -24.86 -11.79
C TYR A 209 -12.19 -24.93 -11.67
N ALA A 210 -11.48 -24.78 -12.79
CA ALA A 210 -10.03 -24.75 -12.79
C ALA A 210 -9.50 -23.73 -11.77
N ASN A 211 -8.70 -24.20 -10.81
CA ASN A 211 -8.15 -23.35 -9.75
C ASN A 211 -6.97 -22.51 -10.26
N VAL A 212 -7.28 -21.52 -11.11
CA VAL A 212 -6.30 -20.55 -11.60
C VAL A 212 -6.04 -19.41 -10.61
N HIS A 213 -6.86 -19.29 -9.56
CA HIS A 213 -6.68 -18.32 -8.49
C HIS A 213 -5.33 -18.49 -7.76
N ALA A 214 -4.98 -19.71 -7.37
CA ALA A 214 -3.74 -19.99 -6.64
C ALA A 214 -2.50 -19.59 -7.47
N ALA A 215 -2.50 -19.95 -8.75
CA ALA A 215 -1.43 -19.60 -9.68
C ALA A 215 -1.30 -18.08 -9.88
N CYS A 216 -2.43 -17.36 -10.04
CA CYS A 216 -2.40 -15.90 -10.17
C CYS A 216 -1.87 -15.21 -8.90
N ARG A 217 -2.26 -15.71 -7.72
CA ARG A 217 -1.80 -15.19 -6.44
C ARG A 217 -0.30 -15.36 -6.29
N GLU A 218 0.21 -16.57 -6.54
CA GLU A 218 1.63 -16.86 -6.48
C GLU A 218 2.44 -16.06 -7.49
N ALA A 219 1.96 -15.96 -8.74
CA ALA A 219 2.61 -15.17 -9.77
C ALA A 219 2.72 -13.68 -9.37
N LEU A 220 1.63 -13.08 -8.87
CA LEU A 220 1.66 -11.69 -8.40
C LEU A 220 2.65 -11.51 -7.24
N ASP A 221 2.61 -12.41 -6.25
CA ASP A 221 3.46 -12.34 -5.07
C ASP A 221 4.95 -12.50 -5.46
N LEU A 222 5.27 -13.38 -6.40
CA LEU A 222 6.64 -13.56 -6.93
C LEU A 222 7.11 -12.35 -7.74
N LEU A 223 6.26 -11.79 -8.59
CA LEU A 223 6.60 -10.61 -9.40
C LEU A 223 6.88 -9.39 -8.53
N ILE A 224 6.10 -9.16 -7.48
CA ILE A 224 6.35 -8.06 -6.54
C ILE A 224 7.60 -8.33 -5.71
N ALA A 225 7.72 -9.52 -5.10
CA ALA A 225 8.81 -9.82 -4.18
C ALA A 225 10.19 -9.96 -4.84
N ARG A 226 10.24 -10.42 -6.10
CA ARG A 226 11.51 -10.70 -6.81
C ARG A 226 11.72 -9.83 -8.04
N GLY A 227 10.68 -9.20 -8.57
CA GLY A 227 10.77 -8.42 -9.81
C GLY A 227 11.43 -7.06 -9.66
N GLY A 228 11.91 -6.69 -8.48
CA GLY A 228 12.50 -5.36 -8.24
C GLY A 228 11.51 -4.21 -8.43
N LEU A 229 10.20 -4.50 -8.35
CA LEU A 229 9.15 -3.50 -8.53
C LEU A 229 9.08 -2.59 -7.32
N ALA A 230 9.18 -1.29 -7.55
CA ALA A 230 8.89 -0.28 -6.54
C ALA A 230 7.39 0.04 -6.54
N PRO A 231 6.77 0.32 -5.38
CA PRO A 231 5.46 0.94 -5.34
C PRO A 231 5.44 2.24 -6.15
N ARG A 232 4.30 2.54 -6.77
CA ARG A 232 4.01 3.78 -7.48
C ARG A 232 4.27 4.97 -6.55
N HIS A 233 4.96 5.96 -7.08
CA HIS A 233 5.25 7.18 -6.35
C HIS A 233 4.00 8.03 -6.20
N VAL A 234 3.71 8.45 -4.97
CA VAL A 234 2.73 9.49 -4.67
C VAL A 234 3.20 10.78 -5.32
N GLN A 235 2.30 11.48 -6.01
CA GLN A 235 2.58 12.79 -6.58
C GLN A 235 2.11 13.86 -5.60
N PRO A 236 2.98 14.82 -5.20
CA PRO A 236 2.58 15.91 -4.32
C PRO A 236 1.69 16.92 -5.06
N ALA A 237 0.81 17.61 -4.35
CA ALA A 237 0.14 18.77 -4.93
C ALA A 237 1.17 19.89 -5.22
N PRO A 238 0.98 20.71 -6.26
CA PRO A 238 1.87 21.84 -6.55
C PRO A 238 2.07 22.78 -5.35
N ALA A 239 1.03 22.98 -4.54
CA ALA A 239 1.10 23.79 -3.32
C ALA A 239 2.10 23.24 -2.28
N LEU A 240 2.24 21.92 -2.16
CA LEU A 240 3.21 21.30 -1.24
C LEU A 240 4.65 21.56 -1.70
N ALA A 241 4.91 21.47 -3.00
CA ALA A 241 6.22 21.79 -3.57
C ALA A 241 6.58 23.27 -3.41
N GLN A 242 5.61 24.18 -3.60
CA GLN A 242 5.80 25.61 -3.35
C GLN A 242 6.06 25.91 -1.87
N ALA A 243 5.34 25.25 -0.97
CA ALA A 243 5.52 25.41 0.47
C ALA A 243 6.91 24.93 0.92
N ARG A 244 7.38 23.79 0.38
CA ARG A 244 8.77 23.32 0.56
C ARG A 244 9.78 24.42 0.20
N ASP A 245 9.61 25.05 -0.96
CA ASP A 245 10.52 26.11 -1.41
C ASP A 245 10.45 27.36 -0.54
N GLY A 246 9.27 27.67 0.02
CA GLY A 246 9.09 28.68 1.06
C GLY A 246 9.87 28.35 2.34
N VAL A 247 9.72 27.13 2.86
CA VAL A 247 10.44 26.68 4.07
C VAL A 247 11.96 26.66 3.84
N ASN A 248 12.42 26.24 2.66
CA ASN A 248 13.85 26.27 2.31
C ASN A 248 14.42 27.69 2.37
N ARG A 249 13.67 28.68 1.88
CA ARG A 249 14.07 30.10 1.97
C ARG A 249 14.13 30.59 3.40
N LEU A 250 13.13 30.27 4.23
CA LEU A 250 13.13 30.62 5.65
C LEU A 250 14.31 29.99 6.42
N LEU A 251 14.63 28.72 6.12
CA LEU A 251 15.79 28.03 6.70
C LEU A 251 17.10 28.74 6.35
N ALA A 252 17.25 29.20 5.11
CA ALA A 252 18.42 29.96 4.67
C ALA A 252 18.50 31.34 5.34
N ALA A 253 17.38 32.07 5.38
CA ALA A 253 17.26 33.35 6.07
C ALA A 253 15.80 33.58 6.47
N TRP A 254 15.54 33.80 7.76
CA TRP A 254 14.18 34.04 8.24
C TRP A 254 13.66 35.37 7.70
N ASP A 255 12.44 35.37 7.18
CA ASP A 255 11.73 36.54 6.67
C ASP A 255 10.28 36.49 7.17
N ASP A 256 9.89 37.51 7.95
CA ASP A 256 8.56 37.52 8.58
C ASP A 256 7.43 37.63 7.57
N ALA A 257 7.62 38.36 6.46
CA ALA A 257 6.58 38.52 5.44
C ALA A 257 6.34 37.21 4.68
N LEU A 258 7.40 36.46 4.36
CA LEU A 258 7.28 35.12 3.81
C LEU A 258 6.60 34.19 4.80
N ALA A 259 6.99 34.22 6.08
CA ALA A 259 6.37 33.40 7.12
C ALA A 259 4.85 33.68 7.24
N ASP A 260 4.43 34.95 7.18
CA ASP A 260 3.01 35.35 7.25
C ASP A 260 2.16 34.82 6.09
N THR A 261 2.76 34.66 4.91
CA THR A 261 2.07 34.11 3.73
C THR A 261 2.11 32.59 3.67
N LEU A 262 3.16 31.97 4.23
CA LEU A 262 3.43 30.55 4.13
C LEU A 262 2.68 29.73 5.17
N PHE A 263 2.61 30.21 6.42
CA PHE A 263 2.04 29.48 7.53
C PHE A 263 0.54 29.78 7.73
N ALA A 264 -0.21 28.77 8.17
CA ALA A 264 -1.61 28.90 8.51
C ALA A 264 -1.79 29.58 9.89
N ASP A 265 -2.99 30.10 10.15
CA ASP A 265 -3.28 30.90 11.36
C ASP A 265 -3.01 30.13 12.67
N ASN A 266 -3.19 28.81 12.67
CA ASN A 266 -2.93 27.97 13.84
C ASN A 266 -1.43 27.81 14.16
N PHE A 267 -0.56 27.92 13.15
CA PHE A 267 0.85 27.55 13.27
C PHE A 267 1.57 28.32 14.38
N PHE A 268 1.37 29.64 14.43
CA PHE A 268 1.99 30.50 15.45
C PHE A 268 1.23 30.51 16.79
N LEU A 269 0.03 29.92 16.85
CA LEU A 269 -0.67 29.66 18.10
C LEU A 269 -0.11 28.40 18.78
N ASP A 270 0.27 27.39 17.99
CA ASP A 270 0.87 26.15 18.47
C ASP A 270 2.33 26.36 18.94
N THR A 271 3.08 27.23 18.27
CA THR A 271 4.43 27.63 18.70
C THR A 271 4.72 29.07 18.31
N ASP A 272 5.06 29.88 19.32
CA ASP A 272 5.34 31.32 19.13
C ASP A 272 6.44 31.57 18.10
N ARG A 273 6.25 32.62 17.29
CA ARG A 273 7.17 33.04 16.22
C ARG A 273 8.59 33.23 16.72
N ALA A 274 8.79 33.86 17.88
CA ALA A 274 10.12 34.12 18.39
C ALA A 274 10.87 32.82 18.69
N ARG A 275 10.15 31.74 19.05
CA ARG A 275 10.74 30.41 19.21
C ARG A 275 11.19 29.83 17.86
N TRP A 276 10.36 29.91 16.82
CA TRP A 276 10.74 29.47 15.47
C TRP A 276 11.94 30.24 14.91
N GLN A 277 12.00 31.55 15.10
CA GLN A 277 13.14 32.38 14.70
C GLN A 277 14.43 31.91 15.37
N ARG A 278 14.39 31.61 16.69
CA ARG A 278 15.53 31.04 17.43
C ARG A 278 15.91 29.67 16.90
N GLU A 279 14.94 28.78 16.73
CA GLU A 279 15.18 27.42 16.24
C GLU A 279 15.86 27.41 14.87
N PHE A 280 15.37 28.21 13.92
CA PHE A 280 15.98 28.34 12.60
C PHE A 280 17.41 28.93 12.67
N ALA A 281 17.65 29.88 13.57
CA ALA A 281 18.99 30.44 13.78
C ALA A 281 19.95 29.41 14.42
N GLU A 282 19.47 28.62 15.37
CA GLU A 282 20.22 27.53 15.99
C GLU A 282 20.57 26.43 14.98
N LEU A 283 19.63 26.06 14.10
CA LEU A 283 19.87 25.09 13.03
C LEU A 283 20.98 25.57 12.08
N ARG A 284 20.94 26.84 11.65
CA ARG A 284 22.03 27.42 10.84
C ARG A 284 23.36 27.46 11.58
N THR A 285 23.34 27.81 12.87
CA THR A 285 24.55 27.81 13.70
C THR A 285 25.13 26.41 13.82
N ARG A 286 24.28 25.39 14.01
CA ARG A 286 24.68 23.99 14.19
C ARG A 286 25.18 23.36 12.90
N HIS A 287 24.48 23.56 11.78
CA HIS A 287 24.72 22.85 10.52
C HIS A 287 25.50 23.66 9.47
N GLY A 288 25.58 24.97 9.61
CA GLY A 288 26.12 25.87 8.58
C GLY A 288 25.06 26.20 7.53
N ARG A 289 25.50 26.48 6.30
CA ARG A 289 24.59 26.72 5.18
C ARG A 289 23.80 25.45 4.85
N LEU A 290 22.47 25.53 4.95
CA LEU A 290 21.55 24.44 4.63
C LEU A 290 21.07 24.54 3.19
N GLU A 291 21.24 23.46 2.41
CA GLU A 291 20.81 23.38 1.01
C GLU A 291 19.94 22.13 0.77
N PRO A 292 18.96 22.17 -0.15
CA PRO A 292 18.18 21.00 -0.48
C PRO A 292 19.06 19.84 -0.97
N ASP A 293 18.87 18.65 -0.40
CA ASP A 293 19.65 17.45 -0.70
C ASP A 293 18.69 16.26 -0.91
N GLY A 294 18.18 16.17 -2.13
CA GLY A 294 17.22 15.15 -2.55
C GLY A 294 15.85 15.74 -2.91
N ALA A 295 14.97 14.86 -3.37
CA ALA A 295 13.61 15.23 -3.74
C ALA A 295 12.69 15.32 -2.50
N LEU A 296 11.56 16.01 -2.67
CA LEU A 296 10.43 15.90 -1.75
C LEU A 296 9.91 14.45 -1.80
N ALA A 297 9.85 13.80 -0.64
CA ALA A 297 9.20 12.51 -0.45
C ALA A 297 7.78 12.76 0.09
N PRO A 298 6.74 12.78 -0.77
CA PRO A 298 5.37 12.97 -0.34
C PRO A 298 4.83 11.74 0.41
N GLU A 299 4.15 11.99 1.52
CA GLU A 299 3.32 10.99 2.21
C GLU A 299 1.92 10.95 1.61
N ASN A 300 1.43 12.12 1.19
CA ASN A 300 0.22 12.32 0.42
C ASN A 300 0.35 13.67 -0.31
N TRP A 301 -0.77 14.15 -0.83
CA TRP A 301 -0.86 15.40 -1.58
C TRP A 301 -0.41 16.65 -0.84
N LEU A 302 -0.64 16.70 0.47
CA LEU A 302 -0.47 17.88 1.31
C LEU A 302 0.52 17.67 2.47
N ARG A 303 1.23 16.54 2.47
CA ARG A 303 2.24 16.19 3.47
C ARG A 303 3.45 15.53 2.84
N GLY A 304 4.63 15.89 3.31
CA GLY A 304 5.86 15.28 2.82
C GLY A 304 7.09 15.71 3.60
N ARG A 305 8.16 14.95 3.39
CA ARG A 305 9.47 15.14 4.03
C ARG A 305 10.55 15.33 2.97
N TRP A 306 11.58 16.10 3.27
CA TRP A 306 12.79 16.19 2.46
C TRP A 306 14.00 16.41 3.35
N ARG A 307 15.20 16.33 2.77
CA ARG A 307 16.46 16.55 3.47
C ARG A 307 17.09 17.88 3.04
N MET A 308 17.62 18.59 4.03
CA MET A 308 18.45 19.78 3.86
C MET A 308 19.87 19.44 4.35
N ARG A 309 20.86 19.43 3.47
CA ARG A 309 22.26 19.19 3.82
C ARG A 309 22.91 20.45 4.34
N GLY A 310 23.62 20.32 5.46
CA GLY A 310 24.53 21.33 5.97
C GLY A 310 25.99 20.91 5.81
N GLU A 311 26.90 21.81 6.18
CA GLU A 311 28.34 21.58 6.23
C GLU A 311 28.73 20.52 7.27
N ARG A 312 27.99 20.45 8.39
CA ARG A 312 28.30 19.59 9.55
C ARG A 312 27.33 18.44 9.77
N GLY A 313 26.27 18.35 8.96
CA GLY A 313 25.20 17.38 9.15
C GLY A 313 24.06 17.62 8.18
N TRP A 314 22.85 17.23 8.55
CA TRP A 314 21.65 17.49 7.76
C TRP A 314 20.44 17.70 8.67
N CYS A 315 19.38 18.29 8.10
CA CYS A 315 18.07 18.35 8.73
C CYS A 315 17.09 17.59 7.86
N TRP A 316 16.24 16.80 8.50
CA TRP A 316 15.04 16.31 7.87
C TRP A 316 13.91 17.27 8.14
N VAL A 317 13.29 17.79 7.09
CA VAL A 317 12.21 18.75 7.16
C VAL A 317 10.93 18.06 6.73
N TRP A 318 9.88 18.17 7.54
CA TRP A 318 8.56 17.66 7.24
C TRP A 318 7.53 18.78 7.37
N ILE A 319 6.56 18.81 6.45
CA ILE A 319 5.44 19.76 6.55
C ILE A 319 4.10 19.06 6.34
N SER A 320 3.08 19.66 6.92
CA SER A 320 1.68 19.38 6.65
C SER A 320 0.95 20.67 6.32
N MET A 321 0.16 20.64 5.25
CA MET A 321 -0.63 21.78 4.80
C MET A 321 -2.05 21.70 5.38
N ALA A 322 -2.60 22.84 5.81
CA ALA A 322 -4.03 22.99 6.03
C ALA A 322 -4.76 23.01 4.68
N PRO A 323 -6.00 22.50 4.62
CA PRO A 323 -6.85 22.57 3.43
C PRO A 323 -7.51 23.96 3.26
N THR A 324 -6.78 25.04 3.51
CA THR A 324 -7.23 26.42 3.26
C THR A 324 -7.14 26.76 1.76
N VAL A 325 -7.71 27.90 1.37
CA VAL A 325 -7.58 28.42 0.00
C VAL A 325 -6.90 29.80 0.03
N PRO A 326 -5.62 29.93 -0.39
CA PRO A 326 -4.72 28.84 -0.80
C PRO A 326 -4.28 27.96 0.39
N PRO A 327 -3.82 26.71 0.15
CA PRO A 327 -3.27 25.86 1.20
C PRO A 327 -2.04 26.49 1.85
N ARG A 328 -1.92 26.40 3.18
CA ARG A 328 -0.79 26.95 3.96
C ARG A 328 -0.23 25.91 4.92
N VAL A 329 1.01 26.08 5.35
CA VAL A 329 1.67 25.14 6.28
C VAL A 329 1.04 25.25 7.67
N GLN A 330 0.39 24.19 8.13
CA GLN A 330 -0.21 24.12 9.47
C GLN A 330 0.69 23.45 10.50
N ALA A 331 1.66 22.64 10.04
CA ALA A 331 2.65 22.01 10.89
C ALA A 331 3.98 21.87 10.14
N LEU A 332 5.07 22.06 10.87
CA LEU A 332 6.45 21.95 10.44
C LEU A 332 7.19 21.19 11.52
N ASP A 333 7.96 20.18 11.12
CA ASP A 333 8.89 19.46 12.00
C ASP A 333 10.27 19.47 11.34
N ILE A 334 11.31 19.77 12.12
CA ILE A 334 12.69 19.79 11.65
C ILE A 334 13.55 18.94 12.58
N GLU A 335 13.90 17.75 12.10
CA GLU A 335 14.79 16.86 12.81
C GLU A 335 16.26 17.13 12.41
N SER A 336 17.01 17.74 13.33
CA SER A 336 18.45 17.99 13.21
C SER A 336 19.25 16.69 13.39
N VAL A 337 20.15 16.38 12.45
CA VAL A 337 21.00 15.17 12.49
C VAL A 337 22.45 15.52 12.26
N LEU A 338 23.32 15.12 13.20
CA LEU A 338 24.77 15.21 13.04
C LEU A 338 25.37 13.81 12.82
N PRO A 339 26.47 13.71 12.06
CA PRO A 339 27.21 12.47 11.92
C PRO A 339 27.68 11.95 13.30
N PRO A 340 27.67 10.63 13.53
CA PRO A 340 28.18 10.04 14.76
C PRO A 340 29.64 10.42 15.01
N SER A 341 29.92 10.83 16.25
CA SER A 341 31.29 10.96 16.75
C SER A 341 31.99 9.61 16.75
N PRO A 342 33.33 9.55 16.85
CA PRO A 342 34.05 8.28 16.94
C PRO A 342 33.58 7.39 18.10
N ALA A 343 33.20 8.00 19.23
CA ALA A 343 32.67 7.27 20.38
C ALA A 343 31.27 6.69 20.09
N MET A 344 30.39 7.49 19.48
CA MET A 344 29.05 7.03 19.08
C MET A 344 29.15 5.93 18.01
N GLN A 345 30.00 6.10 17.01
CA GLN A 345 30.20 5.11 15.95
C GLN A 345 30.73 3.78 16.53
N ALA A 346 31.64 3.84 17.51
CA ALA A 346 32.13 2.65 18.20
C ALA A 346 31.02 1.94 18.99
N ALA A 347 30.14 2.69 19.67
CA ALA A 347 29.00 2.12 20.40
C ALA A 347 27.99 1.47 19.46
N VAL A 348 27.65 2.14 18.36
CA VAL A 348 26.75 1.63 17.31
C VAL A 348 27.30 0.34 16.68
N ASN A 349 28.57 0.35 16.25
CA ASN A 349 29.22 -0.82 15.67
C ASN A 349 29.31 -1.98 16.68
N GLY A 350 29.62 -1.66 17.93
CA GLY A 350 29.65 -2.64 19.02
C GLY A 350 28.28 -3.29 19.26
N LEU A 351 27.21 -2.51 19.23
CA LEU A 351 25.85 -3.02 19.40
C LEU A 351 25.42 -3.93 18.24
N ALA A 352 25.73 -3.56 16.99
CA ALA A 352 25.46 -4.41 15.82
C ALA A 352 26.26 -5.73 15.87
N ALA A 353 27.53 -5.67 16.29
CA ALA A 353 28.36 -6.86 16.51
C ALA A 353 27.81 -7.74 17.63
N LEU A 354 27.34 -7.13 18.73
CA LEU A 354 26.70 -7.83 19.84
C LEU A 354 25.39 -8.51 19.41
N CYS A 355 24.59 -7.87 18.54
CA CYS A 355 23.39 -8.49 17.97
C CYS A 355 23.73 -9.66 17.04
N THR A 356 24.88 -9.62 16.36
CA THR A 356 25.36 -10.72 15.53
C THR A 356 25.88 -11.90 16.35
N HIS A 357 26.60 -11.62 17.45
CA HIS A 357 27.18 -12.62 18.35
C HIS A 357 26.90 -12.28 19.82
N PRO A 358 25.68 -12.59 20.33
CA PRO A 358 25.29 -12.21 21.68
C PRO A 358 26.14 -12.86 22.76
N THR A 359 26.86 -12.03 23.54
CA THR A 359 27.53 -12.50 24.77
C THR A 359 27.35 -11.50 25.91
N LEU A 360 27.14 -12.01 27.12
CA LEU A 360 27.04 -11.16 28.32
C LEU A 360 28.33 -10.37 28.57
N ARG A 361 29.49 -10.91 28.19
CA ARG A 361 30.78 -10.23 28.33
C ARG A 361 30.87 -8.97 27.47
N GLU A 362 30.47 -9.05 26.19
CA GLU A 362 30.45 -7.87 25.32
C GLU A 362 29.33 -6.90 25.71
N LEU A 363 28.17 -7.39 26.13
CA LEU A 363 27.11 -6.54 26.69
C LEU A 363 27.63 -5.71 27.87
N ASP A 364 28.29 -6.35 28.84
CA ASP A 364 28.82 -5.69 30.03
C ASP A 364 29.97 -4.71 29.70
N ARG A 365 30.65 -4.90 28.56
CA ARG A 365 31.65 -3.93 28.05
C ARG A 365 31.02 -2.72 27.39
N LEU A 366 29.94 -2.88 26.64
CA LEU A 366 29.35 -1.79 25.86
C LEU A 366 28.42 -0.90 26.69
N ARG A 367 27.81 -1.44 27.74
CA ARG A 367 26.82 -0.72 28.55
C ARG A 367 27.43 0.16 29.63
N ALA A 368 26.67 1.17 30.05
CA ALA A 368 26.93 1.94 31.24
C ALA A 368 26.47 1.18 32.50
N THR A 369 26.99 1.54 33.67
CA THR A 369 26.66 0.83 34.91
C THR A 369 25.19 0.98 35.30
N ASP A 370 24.60 2.13 34.96
CA ASP A 370 23.23 2.57 35.25
C ASP A 370 22.19 2.14 34.18
N SER A 371 22.61 1.51 33.09
CA SER A 371 21.70 0.97 32.07
C SER A 371 20.93 -0.26 32.56
N ASP A 372 19.71 -0.48 32.08
CA ASP A 372 18.97 -1.73 32.30
C ASP A 372 19.58 -2.89 31.49
N ARG A 373 20.45 -3.66 32.15
CA ARG A 373 21.14 -4.81 31.56
C ARG A 373 20.17 -5.90 31.08
N ALA A 374 19.10 -6.17 31.83
CA ALA A 374 18.19 -7.26 31.51
C ALA A 374 17.35 -6.93 30.28
N ALA A 375 16.80 -5.72 30.22
CA ALA A 375 16.04 -5.24 29.07
C ALA A 375 16.89 -5.22 27.80
N LEU A 376 18.12 -4.69 27.87
CA LEU A 376 19.01 -4.64 26.71
C LEU A 376 19.43 -6.04 26.24
N TRP A 377 19.66 -6.97 27.17
CA TRP A 377 20.01 -8.35 26.82
C TRP A 377 18.89 -9.08 26.08
N GLU A 378 17.64 -8.93 26.53
CA GLU A 378 16.49 -9.52 25.84
C GLU A 378 16.31 -8.95 24.43
N GLN A 379 16.46 -7.63 24.27
CA GLN A 379 16.42 -7.00 22.94
C GLN A 379 17.51 -7.54 22.01
N VAL A 380 18.76 -7.65 22.48
CA VAL A 380 19.89 -8.19 21.70
C VAL A 380 19.63 -9.63 21.26
N ARG A 381 19.13 -10.47 22.16
CA ARG A 381 18.80 -11.86 21.84
C ARG A 381 17.69 -11.96 20.81
N LEU A 382 16.66 -11.13 20.95
CA LEU A 382 15.56 -11.06 19.99
C LEU A 382 16.06 -10.60 18.61
N ALA A 383 16.89 -9.56 18.57
CA ALA A 383 17.53 -9.07 17.34
C ALA A 383 18.34 -10.16 16.63
N ASN A 384 19.14 -10.92 17.36
CA ASN A 384 19.91 -12.03 16.79
C ASN A 384 19.02 -13.09 16.13
N VAL A 385 17.94 -13.49 16.79
CA VAL A 385 17.01 -14.52 16.28
C VAL A 385 16.29 -14.02 15.03
N LEU A 386 15.77 -12.79 15.08
CA LEU A 386 14.94 -12.22 14.02
C LEU A 386 15.74 -11.75 12.82
N CYS A 387 16.89 -11.10 13.03
CA CYS A 387 17.64 -10.43 11.97
C CYS A 387 18.88 -11.22 11.51
N GLY A 388 19.43 -12.14 12.31
CA GLY A 388 20.68 -12.83 11.99
C GLY A 388 21.90 -11.91 12.16
N ALA A 389 22.89 -12.03 11.25
CA ALA A 389 24.05 -11.13 11.28
C ALA A 389 23.65 -9.70 10.91
N CYS A 390 24.05 -8.74 11.74
CA CYS A 390 23.66 -7.33 11.67
C CYS A 390 24.82 -6.43 11.25
N THR A 391 24.54 -5.47 10.37
CA THR A 391 25.45 -4.41 9.95
C THR A 391 24.79 -3.05 10.11
N VAL A 392 25.60 -2.02 10.37
CA VAL A 392 25.13 -0.64 10.58
C VAL A 392 24.90 0.00 9.21
N GLY A 393 23.73 0.58 9.01
CA GLY A 393 23.35 1.35 7.83
C GLY A 393 23.34 2.86 8.08
N ASP A 394 22.40 3.55 7.42
CA ASP A 394 22.30 5.01 7.47
C ASP A 394 22.02 5.56 8.87
N VAL A 395 22.56 6.75 9.15
CA VAL A 395 22.17 7.54 10.32
C VAL A 395 20.84 8.23 10.03
N LEU A 396 19.87 8.03 10.90
CA LEU A 396 18.49 8.48 10.73
C LEU A 396 18.14 9.68 11.60
N GLY A 397 18.85 9.87 12.71
CA GLY A 397 18.61 10.96 13.67
C GLY A 397 19.66 11.04 14.78
N GLY A 398 19.61 12.09 15.58
CA GLY A 398 20.44 12.28 16.77
C GLY A 398 21.48 13.40 16.67
N ASP A 399 22.04 13.75 17.83
CA ASP A 399 23.08 14.79 17.95
C ASP A 399 24.49 14.29 17.58
N GLY A 400 24.65 12.99 17.29
CA GLY A 400 25.91 12.37 16.89
C GLY A 400 26.89 12.12 18.04
N ASP A 401 26.76 12.82 19.17
CA ASP A 401 27.67 12.73 20.32
C ASP A 401 27.11 11.86 21.44
N CYS A 402 25.89 12.14 21.87
CA CYS A 402 25.22 11.50 22.99
C CYS A 402 24.05 10.63 22.53
N THR A 403 23.42 10.97 21.40
CA THR A 403 22.26 10.26 20.86
C THR A 403 22.44 9.97 19.37
N ALA A 404 22.03 8.77 18.94
CA ALA A 404 21.91 8.44 17.53
C ALA A 404 20.75 7.48 17.31
N ARG A 405 20.07 7.66 16.17
CA ARG A 405 19.15 6.68 15.60
C ARG A 405 19.75 6.21 14.29
N VAL A 406 19.92 4.91 14.11
CA VAL A 406 20.60 4.32 12.96
C VAL A 406 19.78 3.20 12.37
N ARG A 407 19.86 3.02 11.05
CA ARG A 407 19.33 1.84 10.38
C ARG A 407 20.27 0.67 10.63
N VAL A 408 19.71 -0.51 10.86
CA VAL A 408 20.47 -1.76 10.97
C VAL A 408 19.95 -2.76 9.95
N HIS A 409 20.88 -3.39 9.24
CA HIS A 409 20.60 -4.39 8.21
C HIS A 409 20.98 -5.77 8.73
N GLY A 410 19.99 -6.64 8.87
CA GLY A 410 20.16 -8.06 9.15
C GLY A 410 20.07 -8.91 7.88
N GLU A 411 20.59 -10.13 7.93
CA GLU A 411 20.39 -11.15 6.88
C GLU A 411 18.90 -11.46 6.61
N LYS A 412 18.07 -11.37 7.66
CA LYS A 412 16.65 -11.77 7.61
C LYS A 412 15.66 -10.61 7.68
N GLY A 413 16.14 -9.38 7.89
CA GLY A 413 15.29 -8.22 8.12
C GLY A 413 16.08 -6.94 8.30
N ARG A 414 15.38 -5.83 8.58
CA ARG A 414 15.99 -4.53 8.84
C ARG A 414 15.33 -3.89 10.05
N GLY A 415 16.07 -3.07 10.77
CA GLY A 415 15.57 -2.37 11.95
C GLY A 415 16.05 -0.93 12.02
N GLU A 416 15.50 -0.20 12.97
CA GLU A 416 15.94 1.13 13.35
C GLU A 416 16.26 1.13 14.85
N ASP A 417 17.54 1.32 15.17
CA ASP A 417 18.03 1.30 16.54
C ASP A 417 18.20 2.73 17.03
N ALA A 418 17.65 3.04 18.21
CA ALA A 418 17.85 4.31 18.89
C ALA A 418 18.68 4.10 20.14
N LEU A 419 19.75 4.87 20.30
CA LEU A 419 20.73 4.65 21.36
C LEU A 419 21.26 5.96 21.92
N ARG A 420 21.57 5.93 23.22
CA ARG A 420 22.16 7.03 23.98
C ARG A 420 23.40 6.53 24.70
N ILE A 421 24.50 7.29 24.59
CA ILE A 421 25.76 6.99 25.27
C ILE A 421 26.09 8.04 26.33
N ASP A 422 26.91 7.65 27.31
CA ASP A 422 27.53 8.57 28.26
C ASP A 422 28.82 9.19 27.68
N ALA A 423 29.44 10.10 28.45
CA ALA A 423 30.69 10.75 28.06
C ALA A 423 31.89 9.80 27.87
N ARG A 424 31.77 8.53 28.28
CA ARG A 424 32.79 7.49 28.09
C ARG A 424 32.46 6.58 26.90
N GLY A 425 31.41 6.88 26.14
CA GLY A 425 30.96 6.06 25.02
C GLY A 425 30.23 4.78 25.43
N LYS A 426 29.73 4.70 26.67
CA LYS A 426 28.98 3.53 27.17
C LYS A 426 27.49 3.73 26.93
N ILE A 427 26.81 2.68 26.47
CA ILE A 427 25.37 2.68 26.18
C ILE A 427 24.59 2.81 27.48
N VAL A 428 23.87 3.92 27.64
CA VAL A 428 22.99 4.14 28.80
C VAL A 428 21.59 3.61 28.50
N THR A 429 21.09 3.86 27.29
CA THR A 429 19.80 3.32 26.80
C THR A 429 19.95 2.91 25.35
N ALA A 430 19.36 1.77 24.98
CA ALA A 430 19.22 1.35 23.60
C ALA A 430 17.85 0.70 23.39
N HIS A 431 17.24 1.02 22.26
CA HIS A 431 15.97 0.49 21.79
C HIS A 431 16.20 -0.07 20.39
N LEU A 432 16.14 -1.40 20.26
CA LEU A 432 16.29 -2.10 19.00
C LEU A 432 14.93 -2.23 18.33
N GLY A 433 14.65 -1.38 17.34
CA GLY A 433 13.41 -1.38 16.58
C GLY A 433 13.47 -2.40 15.46
N LEU A 434 13.07 -3.64 15.74
CA LEU A 434 13.08 -4.74 14.77
C LEU A 434 11.72 -4.79 14.06
N ALA A 435 11.70 -4.68 12.73
CA ALA A 435 10.50 -4.71 11.89
C ALA A 435 10.50 -5.90 10.92
#